data_AF-A0A5E4QBU4-F1
#
_entry.id   AF-A0A5E4QBU4-F1
#
_cell.length_a   1.000
_cell.length_b   1.000
_cell.length_c   1.000
_cell.angle_alpha   90.00
_cell.angle_beta   90.00
_cell.angle_gamma   90.00
#
_symmetry.space_group_name_H-M   'P 1'
#
loop_
_entity.id
_entity.type
_entity.pdbx_description
1 polymer ?
#
loop_
_entity_poly.entity_id
_entity_poly.type
_entity_poly.pdbx_seq_one_letter_code
_entity_poly.pdbx_strand_id
1 'polypeptide(L)'
;MALTDTNLTALREHWDEANARVLQRKAQLDAMLGDSQRYEARRRDADAWLSRMESRLATMTAPGHTADVLEMQLREQKSFHAEVHQYKHQVELFGQLTQRLIAVYRNDDTTRIKRATEAINHRYNELNNSIIARGKALHSAVSSL
;
A
#
# COMPACT_ATOMS: atom_id res chain seq x y z
N MET A 1 -60.99 -0.87 -17.90
CA MET A 1 -60.33 -2.20 -17.87
C MET A 1 -58.96 -2.19 -18.54
N ALA A 2 -58.79 -1.72 -19.79
CA ALA A 2 -57.47 -1.73 -20.44
C ALA A 2 -56.39 -0.83 -19.78
N LEU A 3 -56.75 0.37 -19.31
CA LEU A 3 -55.81 1.30 -18.66
C LEU A 3 -55.27 0.79 -17.31
N THR A 4 -56.05 -0.01 -16.59
CA THR A 4 -55.63 -0.58 -15.29
C THR A 4 -54.61 -1.71 -15.48
N ASP A 5 -54.73 -2.50 -16.54
CA ASP A 5 -53.79 -3.59 -16.85
C ASP A 5 -52.43 -3.06 -17.33
N THR A 6 -52.41 -1.99 -18.11
CA THR A 6 -51.15 -1.32 -18.52
C THR A 6 -50.42 -0.72 -17.32
N ASN A 7 -51.14 -0.06 -16.40
CA ASN A 7 -50.55 0.53 -15.19
C ASN A 7 -49.99 -0.55 -14.24
N LEU A 8 -50.70 -1.68 -14.09
CA LEU A 8 -50.22 -2.80 -13.28
C LEU A 8 -48.96 -3.45 -13.88
N THR A 9 -48.89 -3.57 -15.21
CA THR A 9 -47.73 -4.12 -15.91
C THR A 9 -46.50 -3.22 -15.73
N ALA A 10 -46.64 -1.90 -15.95
CA ALA A 10 -45.55 -0.95 -15.75
C ALA A 10 -45.06 -0.92 -14.30
N LEU A 11 -45.97 -0.99 -13.32
CA LEU A 11 -45.60 -1.04 -11.91
C LEU A 11 -44.79 -2.31 -11.58
N ARG A 12 -45.16 -3.45 -12.16
CA ARG A 12 -44.42 -4.71 -11.99
C ARG A 12 -43.03 -4.63 -12.61
N GLU A 13 -42.91 -4.09 -13.81
CA GLU A 13 -41.60 -3.91 -14.48
C GLU A 13 -40.68 -3.00 -13.67
N HIS A 14 -41.20 -1.88 -13.16
CA HIS A 14 -40.43 -0.98 -12.29
C HIS A 14 -40.01 -1.65 -10.98
N TRP A 15 -40.90 -2.46 -10.39
CA TRP A 15 -40.57 -3.24 -9.20
C TRP A 15 -39.45 -4.25 -9.46
N ASP A 16 -39.54 -5.00 -10.56
CA ASP A 16 -38.55 -6.00 -10.94
C ASP A 16 -37.19 -5.35 -11.24
N GLU A 17 -37.18 -4.19 -11.91
CA GLU A 17 -35.95 -3.40 -12.14
C GLU A 17 -35.34 -2.90 -10.82
N ALA A 18 -36.16 -2.32 -9.94
CA ALA A 18 -35.69 -1.82 -8.64
C ALA A 18 -35.11 -2.95 -7.79
N ASN A 19 -35.79 -4.09 -7.74
CA ASN A 19 -35.34 -5.27 -7.01
C ASN A 19 -34.01 -5.81 -7.58
N ALA A 20 -33.89 -5.90 -8.92
CA ALA A 20 -32.65 -6.31 -9.57
C ALA A 20 -31.48 -5.37 -9.22
N ARG A 21 -31.71 -4.05 -9.24
CA ARG A 21 -30.70 -3.04 -8.87
C ARG A 21 -30.27 -3.15 -7.42
N VAL A 22 -31.20 -3.39 -6.50
CA VAL A 22 -30.89 -3.61 -5.07
C VAL A 22 -30.03 -4.86 -4.87
N LEU A 23 -30.40 -5.99 -5.51
CA LEU A 23 -29.64 -7.23 -5.41
C LEU A 23 -28.22 -7.08 -6.00
N GLN A 24 -28.10 -6.41 -7.15
CA GLN A 24 -26.81 -6.11 -7.76
C GLN A 24 -25.93 -5.26 -6.82
N ARG A 25 -26.51 -4.20 -6.23
CA ARG A 25 -25.77 -3.33 -5.32
C ARG A 25 -25.34 -4.06 -4.05
N LYS A 26 -26.20 -4.93 -3.50
CA LYS A 26 -25.83 -5.79 -2.37
C LYS A 26 -24.61 -6.65 -2.69
N ALA A 27 -24.63 -7.35 -3.83
CA ALA A 27 -23.51 -8.18 -4.26
C ALA A 27 -22.20 -7.38 -4.42
N GLN A 28 -22.29 -6.14 -4.94
CA GLN A 28 -21.14 -5.25 -5.04
C GLN A 28 -20.57 -4.84 -3.67
N LEU A 29 -21.43 -4.53 -2.70
CA LEU A 29 -21.01 -4.17 -1.35
C LEU A 29 -20.39 -5.36 -0.61
N ASP A 30 -20.94 -6.56 -0.78
CA ASP A 30 -20.38 -7.79 -0.21
C ASP A 30 -18.98 -8.06 -0.78
N ALA A 31 -18.78 -7.89 -2.10
CA ALA A 31 -17.47 -7.97 -2.72
C ALA A 31 -16.51 -6.89 -2.19
N MET A 32 -16.99 -5.64 -2.07
CA MET A 32 -16.22 -4.49 -1.58
C MET A 32 -15.72 -4.71 -0.15
N LEU A 33 -16.55 -5.29 0.72
CA LEU A 33 -16.16 -5.64 2.07
C LEU A 33 -15.00 -6.65 2.07
N GLY A 34 -15.11 -7.73 1.28
CA GLY A 34 -14.06 -8.73 1.17
C GLY A 34 -12.75 -8.18 0.60
N ASP A 35 -12.84 -7.37 -0.46
CA ASP A 35 -11.67 -6.72 -1.05
C ASP A 35 -11.01 -5.70 -0.09
N SER A 36 -11.82 -4.94 0.66
CA SER A 36 -11.34 -4.00 1.68
C SER A 36 -10.61 -4.71 2.82
N GLN A 37 -11.10 -5.87 3.27
CA GLN A 37 -10.42 -6.67 4.29
C GLN A 37 -9.05 -7.18 3.82
N ARG A 38 -8.97 -7.65 2.56
CA ARG A 38 -7.70 -8.08 1.95
C ARG A 38 -6.72 -6.92 1.82
N TYR A 39 -7.20 -5.75 1.39
CA TYR A 39 -6.40 -4.53 1.33
C TYR A 39 -5.84 -4.14 2.71
N GLU A 40 -6.70 -4.10 3.73
CA GLU A 40 -6.29 -3.72 5.09
C GLU A 40 -5.27 -4.71 5.69
N ALA A 41 -5.37 -6.00 5.40
CA ALA A 41 -4.35 -6.97 5.79
C ALA A 41 -2.98 -6.63 5.18
N ARG A 42 -2.93 -6.42 3.86
CA ARG A 42 -1.69 -6.03 3.16
C ARG A 42 -1.12 -4.70 3.64
N ARG A 43 -2.00 -3.73 3.92
CA ARG A 43 -1.61 -2.43 4.46
C ARG A 43 -0.93 -2.59 5.82
N ARG A 44 -1.52 -3.39 6.72
CA ARG A 44 -0.93 -3.67 8.05
C ARG A 44 0.42 -4.36 7.95
N ASP A 45 0.57 -5.32 7.04
CA ASP A 45 1.85 -5.99 6.80
C ASP A 45 2.94 -4.98 6.37
N ALA A 46 2.58 -4.06 5.45
CA ALA A 46 3.47 -3.00 4.99
C ALA A 46 3.83 -2.00 6.10
N ASP A 47 2.84 -1.57 6.88
CA ASP A 47 3.08 -0.67 8.01
C ASP A 47 3.98 -1.28 9.07
N ALA A 48 3.77 -2.56 9.41
CA ALA A 48 4.60 -3.28 10.38
C ALA A 48 6.03 -3.44 9.89
N TRP A 49 6.21 -3.78 8.60
CA TRP A 49 7.53 -3.89 8.00
C TRP A 49 8.26 -2.54 7.98
N LEU A 50 7.60 -1.48 7.51
CA LEU A 50 8.18 -0.14 7.46
C LEU A 50 8.59 0.35 8.83
N SER A 51 7.71 0.21 9.83
CA SER A 51 8.00 0.66 11.20
C SER A 51 9.22 -0.06 11.79
N ARG A 52 9.38 -1.36 11.50
CA ARG A 52 10.56 -2.13 11.90
C ARG A 52 11.84 -1.60 11.24
N MET A 53 11.79 -1.33 9.94
CA MET A 53 12.96 -0.84 9.21
C MET A 53 13.34 0.59 9.61
N GLU A 54 12.34 1.47 9.78
CA GLU A 54 12.53 2.84 10.26
C GLU A 54 13.15 2.85 11.66
N SER A 55 12.66 2.00 12.57
CA SER A 55 13.25 1.85 13.91
C SER A 55 14.69 1.33 13.83
N ARG A 56 14.98 0.36 12.96
CA ARG A 56 16.35 -0.13 12.77
C ARG A 56 17.27 0.98 12.26
N LEU A 57 16.84 1.73 11.24
CA LEU A 57 17.60 2.87 10.72
C LEU A 57 17.87 3.92 11.80
N ALA A 58 16.87 4.24 12.63
CA ALA A 58 17.00 5.22 13.71
C ALA A 58 18.05 4.83 14.77
N THR A 59 18.32 3.53 14.94
CA THR A 59 19.37 3.03 15.85
C THR A 59 20.77 3.01 15.23
N MET A 60 20.91 3.20 13.92
CA MET A 60 22.21 3.17 13.27
C MET A 60 23.01 4.44 13.57
N THR A 61 24.26 4.25 14.00
CA THR A 61 25.14 5.37 14.36
C THR A 61 25.76 6.05 13.14
N ALA A 62 26.22 7.29 13.33
CA ALA A 62 27.03 8.00 12.36
C ALA A 62 28.31 7.20 11.96
N PRO A 63 28.90 7.48 10.79
CA PRO A 63 30.17 6.87 10.37
C PRO A 63 31.24 6.97 11.47
N GLY A 64 31.91 5.86 11.75
CA GLY A 64 33.05 5.82 12.66
C GLY A 64 34.33 6.44 12.07
N HIS A 65 35.40 6.50 12.88
CA HIS A 65 36.69 7.11 12.51
C HIS A 65 37.83 6.10 12.46
N THR A 66 37.54 4.80 12.59
CA THR A 66 38.54 3.72 12.51
C THR A 66 38.10 2.71 11.45
N ALA A 67 39.07 2.07 10.81
CA ALA A 67 38.81 1.15 9.71
C ALA A 67 37.93 -0.04 10.12
N ASP A 68 38.17 -0.62 11.30
CA ASP A 68 37.42 -1.75 11.84
C ASP A 68 35.93 -1.41 12.08
N VAL A 69 35.64 -0.22 12.62
CA VAL A 69 34.27 0.26 12.84
C VAL A 69 33.56 0.52 11.52
N LEU A 70 34.22 1.16 10.56
CA LEU A 70 33.63 1.43 9.25
C LEU A 70 33.36 0.17 8.44
N GLU A 71 34.25 -0.83 8.50
CA GLU A 71 34.02 -2.12 7.87
C GLU A 71 32.77 -2.81 8.43
N MET A 72 32.59 -2.78 9.76
CA MET A 72 31.39 -3.29 10.40
C MET A 72 30.12 -2.56 9.92
N GLN A 73 30.16 -1.22 9.92
CA GLN A 73 29.03 -0.40 9.48
C GLN A 73 28.68 -0.61 8.00
N LEU A 74 29.68 -0.80 7.13
CA LEU A 74 29.46 -1.12 5.72
C LEU A 74 28.80 -2.48 5.51
N ARG A 75 29.17 -3.50 6.30
CA ARG A 75 28.50 -4.81 6.26
C ARG A 75 27.04 -4.71 6.68
N GLU A 76 26.77 -4.00 7.77
CA GLU A 76 25.40 -3.75 8.25
C GLU A 76 24.58 -2.98 7.20
N GLN A 77 25.15 -1.89 6.65
CA GLN A 77 24.53 -1.07 5.62
C GLN A 77 24.17 -1.89 4.37
N LYS A 78 25.08 -2.76 3.91
CA LYS A 78 24.85 -3.63 2.74
C LYS A 78 23.71 -4.61 2.99
N SER A 79 23.68 -5.24 4.18
CA SER A 79 22.60 -6.14 4.58
C SER A 79 21.26 -5.40 4.66
N PHE A 80 21.23 -4.21 5.27
CA PHE A 80 20.02 -3.42 5.42
C PHE A 80 19.46 -2.95 4.07
N HIS A 81 20.33 -2.43 3.20
CA HIS A 81 19.94 -2.03 1.85
C HIS A 81 19.38 -3.21 1.04
N ALA A 82 19.96 -4.41 1.17
CA ALA A 82 19.44 -5.60 0.50
C ALA A 82 18.04 -5.99 1.00
N GLU A 83 17.79 -5.96 2.31
CA GLU A 83 16.46 -6.26 2.88
C GLU A 83 15.41 -5.25 2.38
N VAL A 84 15.73 -3.96 2.38
CA VAL A 84 14.81 -2.92 1.88
C VAL A 84 14.56 -3.07 0.38
N HIS A 85 15.60 -3.34 -0.42
CA HIS A 85 15.46 -3.57 -1.84
C HIS A 85 14.58 -4.79 -2.17
N GLN A 86 14.71 -5.89 -1.40
CA GLN A 86 13.86 -7.08 -1.58
C GLN A 86 12.38 -6.79 -1.30
N TYR A 87 12.07 -5.81 -0.44
CA TYR A 87 10.70 -5.44 -0.13
C TYR A 87 10.00 -4.62 -1.23
N LYS A 88 10.77 -4.05 -2.17
CA LYS A 88 10.24 -3.24 -3.28
C LYS A 88 9.06 -3.90 -3.99
N HIS A 89 9.18 -5.19 -4.29
CA HIS A 89 8.14 -5.93 -4.99
C HIS A 89 6.82 -5.97 -4.21
N GLN A 90 6.87 -6.05 -2.88
CA GLN A 90 5.66 -6.03 -2.05
C GLN A 90 4.95 -4.67 -2.09
N VAL A 91 5.72 -3.57 -2.11
CA VAL A 91 5.18 -2.21 -2.28
C VAL A 91 4.52 -2.05 -3.65
N GLU A 92 5.14 -2.57 -4.71
CA GLU A 92 4.58 -2.56 -6.07
C GLU A 92 3.26 -3.34 -6.14
N LEU A 93 3.22 -4.55 -5.57
CA LEU A 93 1.99 -5.36 -5.50
C LEU A 93 0.88 -4.66 -4.72
N PHE A 94 1.23 -4.00 -3.61
CA PHE A 94 0.28 -3.23 -2.82
C PHE A 94 -0.28 -2.02 -3.60
N GLY A 95 0.57 -1.34 -4.37
CA GLY A 95 0.17 -0.30 -5.30
C GLY A 95 -0.79 -0.81 -6.39
N GLN A 96 -0.48 -1.94 -7.01
CA GLN A 96 -1.33 -2.57 -8.03
C GLN A 96 -2.69 -2.99 -7.48
N LEU A 97 -2.73 -3.59 -6.29
CA LEU A 97 -3.97 -3.89 -5.59
C LEU A 97 -4.82 -2.63 -5.41
N THR A 98 -4.21 -1.53 -4.95
CA THR A 98 -4.91 -0.26 -4.76
C THR A 98 -5.54 0.26 -6.05
N GLN A 99 -4.78 0.25 -7.16
CA GLN A 99 -5.30 0.71 -8.46
C GLN A 99 -6.44 -0.18 -8.97
N ARG A 100 -6.35 -1.50 -8.77
CA ARG A 100 -7.45 -2.42 -9.09
C ARG A 100 -8.71 -2.04 -8.32
N LEU A 101 -8.61 -1.81 -7.01
CA LEU A 101 -9.77 -1.46 -6.18
C LEU A 101 -10.37 -0.12 -6.56
N ILE A 102 -9.55 0.89 -6.87
CA ILE A 102 -10.02 2.19 -7.38
C ILE A 102 -10.80 2.02 -8.69
N ALA A 103 -10.32 1.17 -9.59
CA ALA A 103 -10.99 0.92 -10.87
C ALA A 103 -12.33 0.16 -10.69
N VAL A 104 -12.34 -0.88 -9.87
CA VAL A 104 -13.54 -1.71 -9.60
C VAL A 104 -14.62 -0.89 -8.90
N TYR A 105 -14.24 -0.04 -7.94
CA TYR A 105 -15.16 0.74 -7.11
C TYR A 105 -15.16 2.23 -7.48
N ARG A 106 -15.02 2.55 -8.77
CA ARG A 106 -14.93 3.95 -9.27
C ARG A 106 -16.14 4.83 -8.96
N ASN A 107 -17.29 4.22 -8.68
CA ASN A 107 -18.53 4.92 -8.32
C ASN A 107 -18.71 5.02 -6.80
N ASP A 108 -17.79 4.47 -6.01
CA ASP A 108 -17.76 4.49 -4.56
C ASP A 108 -16.60 5.39 -4.06
N ASP A 109 -16.60 5.72 -2.76
CA ASP A 109 -15.49 6.47 -2.17
C ASP A 109 -14.26 5.58 -1.97
N THR A 110 -13.21 5.87 -2.73
CA THR A 110 -11.91 5.18 -2.68
C THR A 110 -10.79 6.08 -2.15
N THR A 111 -11.13 7.25 -1.61
CA THR A 111 -10.16 8.26 -1.16
C THR A 111 -9.24 7.75 -0.06
N ARG A 112 -9.79 6.98 0.88
CA ARG A 112 -9.03 6.46 2.03
C ARG A 112 -7.93 5.50 1.60
N ILE A 113 -8.24 4.54 0.71
CA ILE A 113 -7.25 3.57 0.24
C ILE A 113 -6.17 4.25 -0.61
N LYS A 114 -6.54 5.28 -1.38
CA LYS A 114 -5.57 6.08 -2.15
C LYS A 114 -4.57 6.76 -1.22
N ARG A 115 -5.05 7.52 -0.22
CA ARG A 115 -4.20 8.23 0.74
C ARG A 115 -3.31 7.30 1.55
N ALA A 116 -3.85 6.18 2.02
CA ALA A 116 -3.08 5.20 2.79
C ALA A 116 -1.96 4.56 1.96
N THR A 117 -2.22 4.25 0.69
CA THR A 117 -1.20 3.73 -0.22
C THR A 117 -0.15 4.77 -0.57
N GLU A 118 -0.55 6.03 -0.79
CA GLU A 118 0.39 7.14 -0.98
C GLU A 118 1.32 7.31 0.24
N ALA A 119 0.79 7.20 1.46
CA ALA A 119 1.59 7.28 2.68
C ALA A 119 2.62 6.14 2.80
N ILE A 120 2.24 4.90 2.48
CA ILE A 120 3.16 3.75 2.46
C ILE A 120 4.26 3.95 1.42
N ASN A 121 3.90 4.38 0.20
CA ASN A 121 4.87 4.65 -0.85
C ASN A 121 5.85 5.76 -0.46
N HIS A 122 5.35 6.81 0.19
CA HIS A 122 6.16 7.91 0.66
C HIS A 122 7.19 7.43 1.69
N ARG A 123 6.75 6.75 2.75
CA ARG A 123 7.63 6.18 3.79
C ARG A 123 8.70 5.25 3.21
N TYR A 124 8.31 4.36 2.30
CA TYR A 124 9.26 3.46 1.63
C TYR A 124 10.33 4.24 0.85
N ASN A 125 9.93 5.28 0.12
CA ASN A 125 10.86 6.10 -0.64
C ASN A 125 11.80 6.90 0.27
N GLU A 126 11.30 7.45 1.37
CA GLU A 126 12.12 8.15 2.37
C GLU A 126 13.15 7.21 3.02
N LEU A 127 12.71 6.01 3.41
CA LEU A 127 13.59 4.96 3.93
C LEU A 127 14.69 4.63 2.91
N ASN A 128 14.32 4.38 1.66
CA ASN A 128 15.27 4.06 0.59
C ASN A 128 16.28 5.19 0.35
N ASN A 129 15.81 6.45 0.31
CA ASN A 129 16.67 7.62 0.16
C ASN A 129 17.65 7.77 1.32
N SER A 130 17.18 7.56 2.56
CA SER A 130 18.00 7.63 3.77
C SER A 130 19.09 6.55 3.77
N ILE A 131 18.76 5.34 3.33
CA ILE A 131 19.73 4.25 3.20
C ILE A 131 20.78 4.59 2.14
N ILE A 132 20.39 5.12 0.99
CA ILE A 132 21.34 5.54 -0.05
C ILE A 132 22.27 6.64 0.47
N ALA A 133 21.72 7.65 1.17
CA ALA A 133 22.50 8.74 1.76
C ALA A 133 23.50 8.22 2.79
N ARG A 134 23.08 7.34 3.69
CA ARG A 134 23.96 6.66 4.66
C ARG A 134 25.07 5.88 3.97
N GLY A 135 24.73 5.13 2.93
CA GLY A 135 25.71 4.40 2.12
C GLY A 135 26.78 5.33 1.58
N LYS A 136 26.41 6.47 0.97
CA LYS A 136 27.37 7.46 0.47
C LYS A 136 28.27 8.01 1.58
N ALA A 137 27.71 8.34 2.74
CA ALA A 137 28.46 8.86 3.88
C ALA A 137 29.52 7.85 4.39
N LEU A 138 29.15 6.57 4.50
CA LEU A 138 30.07 5.51 4.90
C LEU A 138 31.22 5.31 3.89
N HIS A 139 30.92 5.30 2.60
CA HIS A 139 31.96 5.19 1.57
C HIS A 139 32.90 6.41 1.59
N SER A 140 32.36 7.62 1.77
CA SER A 140 33.18 8.84 1.90
C SER A 140 34.11 8.79 3.11
N ALA A 141 33.62 8.28 4.25
CA ALA A 141 34.42 8.12 5.46
C ALA A 141 35.56 7.12 5.24
N VAL A 142 35.30 5.99 4.58
CA VAL A 142 36.35 5.00 4.24
C VAL A 142 37.40 5.58 3.29
N SER A 143 36.99 6.36 2.29
CA SER A 143 37.95 6.99 1.36
C SER A 143 38.79 8.11 1.98
N SER A 144 38.42 8.58 3.17
CA SER A 144 39.09 9.70 3.87
C SER A 144 39.95 9.25 5.05
N LEU A 145 40.00 7.94 5.33
CA LEU A 145 40.89 7.30 6.31
C LEU A 145 42.29 7.09 5.73
#